data_AF-X1PV88-F1
#
_entry.id   AF-X1PV88-F1
#
_cell.length_a   1.000
_cell.length_b   1.000
_cell.length_c   1.000
_cell.angle_alpha   90.00
_cell.angle_beta   90.00
_cell.angle_gamma   90.00
#
_symmetry.space_group_name_H-M   'P 1'
#
loop_
_entity.id
_entity.type
_entity.pdbx_description
1 polymer ?
#
loop_
_entity_poly.entity_id
_entity_poly.type
_entity_poly.pdbx_seq_one_letter_code
_entity_poly.pdbx_strand_id
1 'polypeptide(L)'
;MFYFEKLDEARRALELPEEATLEEIEKAYRRKVLQLHPDRKREQGYKECRKEMVQVNKAYQIIRDYIREYRFSFKKEEAERYDP
;
A
#
# COMPACT_ATOMS: atom_id res chain seq x y z
N MET A 1 16.63 8.07 -10.71
CA MET A 1 15.68 7.51 -9.73
C MET A 1 15.54 6.04 -10.03
N PHE A 2 16.16 5.21 -9.20
CA PHE A 2 16.11 3.76 -9.35
C PHE A 2 14.71 3.26 -8.98
N TYR A 3 14.24 2.19 -9.62
CA TYR A 3 12.90 1.65 -9.37
C TYR A 3 12.69 1.24 -7.90
N PHE A 4 13.75 0.76 -7.26
CA PHE A 4 13.78 0.45 -5.83
C PHE A 4 13.45 1.66 -4.94
N GLU A 5 14.00 2.85 -5.21
CA GLU A 5 13.73 4.05 -4.42
C GLU A 5 12.23 4.43 -4.47
N LYS A 6 11.62 4.34 -5.65
CA LYS A 6 10.18 4.56 -5.82
C LYS A 6 9.34 3.57 -5.03
N LEU A 7 9.77 2.31 -4.99
CA LEU A 7 9.08 1.26 -4.27
C LEU A 7 9.21 1.45 -2.74
N ASP A 8 10.40 1.80 -2.26
CA ASP A 8 10.64 2.04 -0.83
C ASP A 8 9.88 3.29 -0.33
N GLU A 9 9.86 4.37 -1.11
CA GLU A 9 9.02 5.54 -0.83
C GLU A 9 7.53 5.17 -0.76
N ALA A 10 7.03 4.37 -1.71
CA ALA A 10 5.65 3.93 -1.74
C ALA A 10 5.28 3.04 -0.53
N ARG A 11 6.17 2.10 -0.18
CA ARG A 11 6.05 1.25 1.01
C ARG A 11 5.96 2.08 2.29
N ARG A 12 6.87 3.05 2.46
CA ARG A 12 6.88 3.95 3.62
C ARG A 12 5.63 4.84 3.68
N ALA A 13 5.14 5.32 2.54
CA ALA A 13 3.92 6.12 2.46
C ALA A 13 2.66 5.35 2.92
N LEU A 14 2.63 4.03 2.70
CA LEU A 14 1.60 3.14 3.23
C LEU A 14 1.93 2.58 4.63
N GLU A 15 3.05 2.97 5.24
CA GLU A 15 3.52 2.46 6.53
C GLU A 15 3.69 0.93 6.55
N LEU A 16 4.16 0.37 5.44
CA LEU A 16 4.39 -1.06 5.30
C LEU A 16 5.80 -1.43 5.77
N PRO A 17 5.99 -2.60 6.41
CA PRO A 17 7.31 -3.21 6.61
C PRO A 17 7.95 -3.64 5.28
N GLU A 18 9.23 -4.04 5.31
CA GLU A 18 9.96 -4.50 4.12
C GLU A 18 9.35 -5.75 3.48
N GLU A 19 8.66 -6.57 4.29
CA GLU A 19 7.91 -7.74 3.86
C GLU A 19 6.45 -7.59 4.28
N ALA A 20 5.54 -7.56 3.30
CA ALA A 20 4.10 -7.46 3.55
C ALA A 20 3.33 -8.35 2.57
N THR A 21 2.29 -8.99 3.07
CA THR A 21 1.33 -9.76 2.27
C THR A 21 0.41 -8.83 1.47
N LEU A 22 -0.23 -9.36 0.43
CA LEU A 22 -1.26 -8.61 -0.32
C LEU A 22 -2.36 -8.09 0.61
N GLU A 23 -2.76 -8.90 1.60
CA GLU A 23 -3.79 -8.51 2.57
C GLU A 23 -3.34 -7.32 3.44
N GLU A 24 -2.10 -7.32 3.93
CA GLU A 24 -1.53 -6.21 4.71
C GLU A 24 -1.43 -4.93 3.88
N ILE A 25 -0.99 -5.04 2.63
CA ILE A 25 -0.92 -3.91 1.68
C ILE A 25 -2.30 -3.29 1.50
N GLU A 26 -3.32 -4.11 1.26
CA GLU A 26 -4.69 -3.62 1.09
C GLU A 26 -5.29 -3.05 2.38
N LYS A 27 -5.03 -3.67 3.53
CA LYS A 27 -5.46 -3.17 4.84
C LYS A 27 -4.84 -1.81 5.14
N ALA A 28 -3.54 -1.64 4.89
CA ALA A 28 -2.83 -0.39 5.10
C ALA A 28 -3.40 0.73 4.22
N TYR A 29 -3.63 0.45 2.93
CA TYR A 29 -4.27 1.39 2.01
C TYR A 29 -5.67 1.79 2.49
N ARG A 30 -6.55 0.83 2.80
CA ARG A 30 -7.91 1.11 3.30
C ARG A 30 -7.89 1.95 4.57
N ARG A 31 -6.98 1.64 5.51
CA ARG A 31 -6.79 2.41 6.75
C ARG A 31 -6.43 3.87 6.47
N LYS A 32 -5.48 4.11 5.58
CA LYS A 32 -5.04 5.46 5.20
C LYS A 32 -6.16 6.25 4.52
N VAL A 33 -6.87 5.65 3.58
CA VAL A 33 -8.01 6.30 2.91
C VAL A 33 -9.09 6.70 3.92
N LEU A 34 -9.42 5.84 4.88
CA LEU A 34 -10.40 6.13 5.94
C LEU A 34 -9.94 7.23 6.92
N GLN A 35 -8.64 7.34 7.18
CA GLN A 35 -8.08 8.42 8.01
C GLN A 35 -8.11 9.77 7.30
N LEU A 36 -7.94 9.76 5.97
CA LEU A 36 -7.87 10.95 5.14
C LEU A 36 -9.23 11.40 4.58
N HIS A 37 -10.32 10.73 4.96
CA HIS A 37 -11.65 11.05 4.45
C HIS A 37 -12.05 12.49 4.83
N PRO A 38 -12.43 13.34 3.87
CA PRO A 38 -12.70 14.76 4.11
C PRO A 38 -13.84 14.98 5.12
N ASP A 39 -14.83 14.09 5.20
CA ASP A 39 -15.91 14.18 6.20
C ASP A 39 -15.42 14.10 7.65
N ARG A 40 -14.21 13.60 7.89
CA ARG A 40 -13.62 13.51 9.24
C ARG A 40 -12.85 14.76 9.66
N LYS A 41 -12.62 15.75 8.77
CA LYS A 41 -11.88 16.98 9.13
C LYS A 41 -12.66 18.25 8.80
N ARG A 42 -12.81 19.13 9.81
CA ARG A 42 -13.30 20.51 9.63
C ARG A 42 -12.34 21.29 8.72
N GLU A 43 -12.88 22.24 7.98
CA GLU A 43 -12.32 22.93 6.78
C GLU A 43 -10.82 23.25 6.75
N GLN A 44 -10.15 23.48 7.89
CA GLN A 44 -8.72 23.78 7.97
C GLN A 44 -7.80 22.64 7.48
N GLY A 45 -8.25 21.37 7.48
CA GLY A 45 -7.42 20.21 7.07
C GLY A 45 -7.66 19.70 5.65
N TYR A 46 -8.60 20.26 4.89
CA TYR A 46 -9.07 19.66 3.63
C TYR A 46 -8.00 19.59 2.53
N LYS A 47 -7.23 20.69 2.36
CA LYS A 47 -6.19 20.75 1.33
C LYS A 47 -5.03 19.79 1.62
N GLU A 48 -4.68 19.61 2.89
CA GLU A 48 -3.62 18.68 3.31
C GLU A 48 -4.08 17.22 3.15
N CYS A 49 -5.30 16.90 3.60
CA CYS A 49 -5.89 15.58 3.39
C CYS A 49 -5.97 15.20 1.90
N ARG A 50 -6.31 16.16 1.02
CA ARG A 50 -6.33 15.90 -0.43
C ARG A 50 -4.93 15.59 -0.97
N LYS A 51 -3.89 16.32 -0.52
CA LYS A 51 -2.50 16.07 -0.95
C LYS A 51 -2.02 14.70 -0.46
N GLU A 52 -2.25 14.37 0.80
CA GLU A 52 -1.91 13.07 1.38
C GLU A 52 -2.67 11.92 0.68
N MET A 53 -3.94 12.11 0.36
CA MET A 53 -4.73 11.11 -0.37
C MET A 53 -4.14 10.81 -1.75
N VAL A 54 -3.71 11.84 -2.48
CA VAL A 54 -3.05 11.67 -3.79
C VAL A 54 -1.74 10.89 -3.63
N GLN A 55 -0.97 11.15 -2.57
CA GLN A 55 0.26 10.41 -2.28
C GLN A 55 -0.01 8.94 -1.94
N VAL A 56 -0.99 8.67 -1.08
CA VAL A 56 -1.41 7.31 -0.70
C VAL A 56 -1.89 6.51 -1.92
N ASN A 57 -2.70 7.12 -2.79
CA ASN A 57 -3.19 6.47 -4.01
C ASN A 57 -2.04 6.15 -4.98
N LYS A 58 -1.09 7.09 -5.15
CA LYS A 58 0.08 6.88 -5.99
C LYS A 58 0.99 5.78 -5.44
N ALA A 59 1.22 5.77 -4.13
CA ALA A 59 2.00 4.73 -3.46
C ALA A 59 1.38 3.34 -3.66
N TYR A 60 0.06 3.23 -3.45
CA TYR A 60 -0.68 1.99 -3.68
C TYR A 60 -0.59 1.51 -5.12
N GLN A 61 -0.67 2.43 -6.09
CA GLN A 61 -0.53 2.09 -7.51
C GLN A 61 0.87 1.54 -7.84
N ILE A 62 1.94 2.18 -7.34
CA ILE A 62 3.32 1.70 -7.54
C ILE A 62 3.50 0.29 -6.99
N ILE A 63 3.03 0.04 -5.77
CA ILE A 63 3.12 -1.29 -5.15
C ILE A 63 2.27 -2.31 -5.91
N ARG A 64 1.05 -1.95 -6.32
CA ARG A 64 0.19 -2.81 -7.14
C ARG A 64 0.85 -3.18 -8.45
N ASP A 65 1.45 -2.23 -9.14
CA ASP A 65 2.13 -2.47 -10.42
C ASP A 65 3.38 -3.35 -10.23
N TYR A 66 4.09 -3.20 -9.11
CA TYR A 66 5.23 -4.05 -8.76
C TYR A 66 4.81 -5.52 -8.53
N ILE A 67 3.76 -5.73 -7.72
CA ILE A 67 3.32 -7.09 -7.35
C ILE A 67 2.40 -7.73 -8.41
N ARG A 68 1.89 -6.97 -9.39
CA ARG A 68 0.96 -7.49 -10.40
C ARG A 68 1.57 -8.64 -11.20
N GLU A 69 2.87 -8.58 -11.46
CA GLU A 69 3.60 -9.60 -12.21
C GLU A 69 4.10 -10.75 -11.32
N TYR A 70 3.80 -10.73 -10.01
CA TYR A 70 4.24 -11.78 -9.10
C TYR A 70 3.42 -13.03 -9.34
N ARG A 71 4.12 -14.15 -9.54
CA ARG A 71 3.51 -15.46 -9.70
C ARG A 71 3.40 -16.12 -8.33
N PHE A 72 2.18 -16.33 -7.87
CA PHE A 72 1.90 -17.22 -6.76
C PHE A 72 2.06 -18.66 -7.25
N SER A 73 2.91 -19.46 -6.61
CA SER A 73 3.00 -20.87 -6.96
C SER A 73 2.10 -21.69 -6.03
N PHE A 74 1.41 -22.64 -6.64
CA PHE A 74 0.49 -23.57 -5.98
C PHE A 74 1.14 -24.95 -5.81
N LYS A 75 2.48 -25.00 -5.84
CA LYS A 75 3.21 -26.23 -5.56
C LYS A 75 3.02 -26.61 -4.10
N LYS A 76 2.96 -27.92 -3.84
CA LYS A 76 2.70 -28.47 -2.52
C LYS A 76 3.65 -27.91 -1.47
N GLU A 77 4.93 -27.79 -1.79
CA GLU A 77 5.97 -27.33 -0.87
C GLU A 77 5.78 -25.86 -0.45
N GLU A 78 5.29 -25.01 -1.35
CA GLU A 78 4.98 -23.61 -1.03
C GLU A 78 3.64 -23.47 -0.31
N ALA A 79 2.64 -24.28 -0.67
CA ALA A 79 1.35 -24.31 0.02
C ALA A 79 1.51 -24.77 1.48
N GLU A 80 2.33 -25.79 1.75
CA GLU A 80 2.63 -26.26 3.12
C GLU A 80 3.44 -25.23 3.93
N ARG A 81 4.26 -24.39 3.28
CA ARG A 81 5.03 -23.34 3.95
C ARG A 81 4.16 -22.19 4.44
N TYR A 82 3.08 -21.89 3.72
CA TYR A 82 2.17 -20.77 4.01
C TYR A 82 0.75 -21.24 4.35
N ASP A 83 0.62 -22.46 4.88
CA ASP A 83 -0.66 -23.03 5.33
C ASP A 83 -1.22 -22.14 6.46
N PRO A 84 -2.44 -21.58 6.31
CA PRO A 84 -2.99 -20.60 7.24
C PRO A 84 -3.35 -21.15 8.63
#